data_AF-Q8EKY7-F1
#
_entry.id   AF-Q8EKY7-F1
#
_cell.length_a   1.000
_cell.length_b   1.000
_cell.length_c   1.000
_cell.angle_alpha   90.00
_cell.angle_beta   90.00
_cell.angle_gamma   90.00
#
_symmetry.space_group_name_H-M   'P 1'
#
loop_
_entity.id
_entity.type
_entity.pdbx_description
1 polymer ?
#
loop_
_entity_poly.entity_id
_entity_poly.type
_entity_poly.pdbx_seq_one_letter_code
_entity_poly.pdbx_strand_id
1 'polypeptide(L)'
;MLPNKFICYVLGYVFIISGLIKLIDPSRRGMFHELALPFPETLFFLVAMVEFLAGMLLVSRMYLHLAIPPLIFIMIGALFFAKIPILWTEGLLSFLFASRLDIVLLVLLILLWQHVGKWKKV
;
A
#
# COMPACT_ATOMS: atom_id res chain seq x y z
N MET A 1 11.46 -8.10 20.86
CA MET A 1 10.21 -8.76 20.43
C MET A 1 9.99 -8.48 18.97
N LEU A 2 9.99 -9.50 18.11
CA LEU A 2 9.60 -9.35 16.71
C LEU A 2 8.20 -8.70 16.67
N PRO A 3 7.90 -7.81 15.72
CA PRO A 3 6.53 -7.40 15.49
C PRO A 3 5.67 -8.66 15.33
N ASN A 4 4.47 -8.64 15.92
CA ASN A 4 3.59 -9.80 15.97
C ASN A 4 3.50 -10.44 14.58
N LYS A 5 3.92 -11.71 14.46
CA LYS A 5 4.03 -12.42 13.18
C LYS A 5 2.74 -12.30 12.35
N PHE A 6 1.62 -12.32 13.07
CA PHE A 6 0.28 -12.11 12.54
C PHE A 6 0.10 -10.79 11.78
N ILE A 7 0.66 -9.67 12.27
CA ILE A 7 0.56 -8.37 11.58
C ILE A 7 1.27 -8.43 10.23
N CYS A 8 2.45 -9.05 10.17
CA CYS A 8 3.19 -9.20 8.92
C CYS A 8 2.43 -10.07 7.90
N TYR A 9 1.81 -11.16 8.37
CA TYR A 9 1.02 -12.04 7.49
C TYR A 9 -0.26 -11.35 7.00
N VAL A 10 -0.98 -10.65 7.87
CA VAL A 10 -2.23 -9.96 7.50
C VAL A 10 -1.94 -8.80 6.54
N LEU A 11 -0.97 -7.95 6.85
CA LEU A 11 -0.57 -6.87 5.96
C LEU A 11 -0.07 -7.41 4.62
N GLY A 12 0.82 -8.41 4.66
CA GLY A 12 1.40 -9.01 3.47
C GLY A 12 0.34 -9.64 2.57
N TYR A 13 -0.64 -10.34 3.14
CA TYR A 13 -1.79 -10.86 2.39
C TYR A 13 -2.54 -9.75 1.65
N VAL A 14 -2.86 -8.64 2.32
CA VAL A 14 -3.59 -7.53 1.69
C VAL A 14 -2.79 -6.93 0.52
N PHE A 15 -1.49 -6.72 0.68
CA PHE A 15 -0.64 -6.19 -0.38
C PHE A 15 -0.45 -7.16 -1.55
N ILE A 16 -0.24 -8.45 -1.27
CA ILE A 16 -0.11 -9.47 -2.32
C ILE A 16 -1.38 -9.53 -3.15
N ILE A 17 -2.56 -9.60 -2.52
CA ILE A 17 -3.82 -9.69 -3.24
C ILE A 17 -4.13 -8.39 -3.99
N SER A 18 -3.88 -7.23 -3.37
CA SER A 18 -4.07 -5.93 -4.03
C SER A 18 -3.19 -5.79 -5.28
N GLY A 19 -1.90 -6.10 -5.16
CA GLY A 19 -0.95 -6.09 -6.28
C GLY A 19 -1.31 -7.10 -7.35
N LEU A 20 -1.67 -8.33 -6.97
CA LEU A 20 -2.04 -9.38 -7.92
C LEU A 20 -3.30 -9.01 -8.72
N ILE A 21 -4.34 -8.45 -8.08
CA ILE A 21 -5.52 -8.01 -8.81
C ILE A 21 -5.18 -6.87 -9.78
N LYS A 22 -4.29 -5.93 -9.40
CA LYS A 22 -3.82 -4.88 -10.32
C LYS A 22 -3.07 -5.43 -11.53
N LEU A 23 -2.37 -6.56 -11.38
CA LEU A 23 -1.66 -7.22 -12.47
C LEU A 23 -2.60 -8.02 -13.40
N ILE A 24 -3.66 -8.63 -12.86
CA ILE A 24 -4.56 -9.50 -13.61
C ILE A 24 -5.67 -8.70 -14.31
N ASP A 25 -6.21 -7.66 -13.67
CA ASP A 25 -7.41 -6.98 -14.13
C ASP A 25 -7.08 -5.73 -14.97
N PRO A 26 -7.25 -5.78 -16.31
CA PRO A 26 -6.99 -4.65 -17.19
C PRO A 26 -7.94 -3.48 -16.95
N SER A 27 -9.15 -3.73 -16.44
CA SER A 27 -10.20 -2.72 -16.32
C SER A 27 -9.83 -1.60 -15.33
N ARG A 28 -8.98 -1.92 -14.35
CA ARG A 28 -8.45 -0.94 -13.38
C ARG A 28 -7.39 -0.01 -13.97
N ARG A 29 -6.83 -0.32 -15.14
CA ARG A 29 -5.99 0.63 -15.89
C ARG A 29 -6.78 1.85 -16.36
N GLY A 30 -8.07 1.68 -16.65
CA GLY A 30 -8.97 2.77 -17.04
C GLY A 30 -9.16 3.83 -15.96
N MET A 31 -9.26 3.43 -14.68
CA MET A 31 -9.31 4.41 -13.57
C MET A 31 -8.03 5.24 -13.49
N PHE A 32 -6.87 4.65 -13.75
CA PHE A 32 -5.61 5.39 -13.76
C PHE A 32 -5.46 6.34 -14.96
N HIS A 33 -6.19 6.11 -16.05
CA HIS A 33 -6.27 7.06 -17.17
C HIS A 33 -7.04 8.33 -16.83
N GLU A 34 -8.02 8.25 -15.92
CA GLU A 34 -8.75 9.43 -15.42
C GLU A 34 -7.92 10.22 -14.39
N LEU A 35 -6.98 9.56 -13.72
CA LEU A 35 -5.94 10.24 -12.96
C LEU A 35 -4.97 10.88 -13.95
N ALA A 36 -4.89 12.22 -13.97
CA ALA A 36 -4.04 13.02 -14.86
C ALA A 36 -2.52 12.85 -14.60
N LEU A 37 -2.04 11.62 -14.48
CA LEU A 37 -0.65 11.26 -14.23
C LEU A 37 0.12 11.15 -15.55
N PRO A 38 1.40 11.59 -15.60
CA PRO A 38 2.27 11.31 -16.72
C PRO A 38 2.55 9.79 -16.77
N PHE A 39 2.18 9.14 -17.87
CA PHE A 39 2.32 7.69 -18.11
C PHE A 39 1.62 6.79 -17.06
N PRO A 40 0.27 6.79 -17.03
CA PRO A 40 -0.52 6.12 -16.00
C PRO A 40 -0.36 4.59 -16.00
N GLU A 41 -0.24 3.97 -17.17
CA GLU A 41 -0.07 2.51 -17.28
C GLU A 41 1.25 2.01 -16.67
N THR A 42 2.37 2.67 -16.97
CA THR A 42 3.69 2.25 -16.47
C THR A 42 3.83 2.43 -14.98
N LEU A 43 3.29 3.53 -14.44
CA LEU A 43 3.28 3.78 -12.99
C LEU A 43 2.38 2.76 -12.28
N PHE A 44 1.20 2.46 -12.84
CA PHE A 44 0.29 1.47 -12.29
C PHE A 44 0.93 0.08 -12.20
N PHE A 45 1.59 -0.37 -13.27
CA PHE A 45 2.30 -1.65 -13.29
C PHE A 45 3.46 -1.68 -12.30
N LEU A 46 4.24 -0.60 -12.21
CA LEU A 46 5.33 -0.48 -11.25
C LEU A 46 4.84 -0.58 -9.80
N VAL A 47 3.76 0.14 -9.47
CA VAL A 47 3.14 0.08 -8.13
C VAL A 47 2.64 -1.33 -7.83
N ALA A 48 1.96 -1.98 -8.79
CA ALA A 48 1.45 -3.34 -8.63
C ALA A 48 2.58 -4.36 -8.38
N MET A 49 3.69 -4.26 -9.12
CA MET A 49 4.88 -5.09 -8.92
C MET A 49 5.51 -4.85 -7.54
N VAL A 50 5.67 -3.59 -7.14
CA VAL A 50 6.24 -3.23 -5.82
C VAL A 50 5.36 -3.74 -4.69
N GLU A 51 4.04 -3.59 -4.78
CA GLU A 51 3.08 -4.14 -3.80
C GLU A 51 3.21 -5.65 -3.63
N PHE A 52 3.24 -6.35 -4.76
CA PHE A 52 3.29 -7.80 -4.77
C PHE A 52 4.61 -8.32 -4.18
N LEU A 53 5.75 -7.81 -4.66
CA LEU A 53 7.07 -8.23 -4.20
C LEU A 53 7.33 -7.83 -2.74
N ALA A 54 7.00 -6.59 -2.36
CA ALA A 54 7.15 -6.14 -0.98
C ALA A 54 6.18 -6.85 -0.04
N GLY A 55 4.97 -7.18 -0.48
CA GLY A 55 4.02 -8.00 0.24
C GLY A 55 4.56 -9.41 0.51
N MET A 56 5.18 -10.05 -0.49
CA MET A 56 5.87 -11.35 -0.31
C MET A 56 7.03 -11.27 0.68
N LEU A 57 7.84 -10.20 0.61
CA LEU A 57 8.91 -9.96 1.59
C LEU A 57 8.35 -9.74 3.00
N LEU A 58 7.21 -9.07 3.12
CA LEU A 58 6.52 -8.88 4.40
C LEU A 58 6.05 -10.21 5.01
N VAL A 59 5.44 -11.09 4.20
CA VAL A 59 4.98 -12.42 4.64
C VAL A 59 6.15 -13.33 4.98
N SER A 60 7.20 -13.36 4.16
CA SER A 60 8.42 -14.12 4.47
C SER A 60 9.21 -13.55 5.65
N ARG A 61 8.87 -12.33 6.09
CA ARG A 61 9.52 -11.59 7.18
C ARG A 61 11.01 -11.37 6.91
N MET A 62 11.41 -11.43 5.64
CA MET A 62 12.76 -11.16 5.17
C MET A 62 12.83 -9.72 4.69
N TYR A 63 13.95 -9.04 4.96
CA TYR A 63 14.20 -7.69 4.45
C TYR A 63 13.07 -6.68 4.75
N LEU A 64 12.44 -6.78 5.93
CA LEU A 64 11.36 -5.86 6.35
C LEU A 64 11.77 -4.38 6.26
N HIS A 65 13.06 -4.09 6.46
CA HIS A 65 13.62 -2.74 6.33
C HIS A 65 13.56 -2.19 4.89
N LEU A 66 13.60 -3.07 3.89
CA LEU A 66 13.50 -2.72 2.48
C LEU A 66 12.05 -2.78 1.99
N ALA A 67 11.23 -3.67 2.53
CA ALA A 67 9.84 -3.86 2.09
C ALA A 67 8.87 -2.79 2.62
N ILE A 68 9.04 -2.33 3.86
CA ILE A 68 8.08 -1.42 4.50
C ILE A 68 8.10 0.01 3.90
N PRO A 69 9.25 0.66 3.64
CA PRO A 69 9.27 2.00 3.06
C PRO A 69 8.57 2.13 1.71
N PRO A 70 8.78 1.23 0.72
CA PRO A 70 8.07 1.32 -0.54
C PRO A 70 6.58 1.09 -0.34
N LEU A 71 6.16 0.18 0.57
CA LEU A 71 4.74 -0.02 0.91
C LEU A 71 4.09 1.23 1.53
N ILE A 72 4.80 1.96 2.37
CA ILE A 72 4.30 3.23 2.92
C ILE A 72 4.15 4.26 1.79
N PHE A 73 5.16 4.39 0.93
CA PHE A 73 5.17 5.38 -0.15
C PHE A 73 3.99 5.19 -1.11
N ILE A 74 3.73 3.96 -1.54
CA ILE A 74 2.60 3.66 -2.43
C ILE A 74 1.23 3.89 -1.76
N MET A 75 1.10 3.67 -0.45
CA MET A 75 -0.15 3.89 0.27
C MET A 75 -0.45 5.39 0.40
N ILE A 76 0.59 6.20 0.61
CA ILE A 76 0.47 7.67 0.57
C ILE A 76 0.06 8.11 -0.85
N GLY A 77 0.70 7.57 -1.88
CA GLY A 77 0.34 7.85 -3.28
C GLY A 77 -1.11 7.48 -3.58
N ALA A 78 -1.56 6.29 -3.17
CA ALA A 78 -2.93 5.85 -3.37
C ALA A 78 -3.95 6.76 -2.67
N LEU A 79 -3.69 7.18 -1.42
CA LEU A 79 -4.53 8.15 -0.72
C LEU A 79 -4.57 9.50 -1.43
N PHE A 80 -3.42 10.00 -1.88
CA PHE A 80 -3.35 11.31 -2.52
C PHE A 80 -4.03 11.31 -3.89
N PHE A 81 -3.73 10.34 -4.74
CA PHE A 81 -4.21 10.35 -6.11
C PHE A 81 -5.62 9.76 -6.28
N ALA A 82 -5.97 8.70 -5.53
CA ALA A 82 -7.27 8.04 -5.70
C ALA A 82 -8.36 8.58 -4.76
N LYS A 83 -8.00 9.22 -3.65
CA LYS A 83 -8.97 9.58 -2.61
C LYS A 83 -9.16 11.10 -2.42
N ILE A 84 -8.18 11.95 -2.74
CA ILE A 84 -8.41 13.41 -2.74
C ILE A 84 -9.54 13.86 -3.67
N PRO A 85 -9.73 13.28 -4.87
CA PRO A 85 -10.87 13.65 -5.70
C PRO A 85 -12.21 13.41 -5.00
N ILE A 86 -12.34 12.27 -4.28
CA ILE A 86 -13.54 11.91 -3.50
C ILE A 86 -13.82 12.94 -2.40
N LEU A 87 -12.77 13.48 -1.77
CA LEU A 87 -12.91 14.52 -0.75
C LEU A 87 -13.55 15.80 -1.33
N TRP A 88 -13.22 16.14 -2.58
CA TRP A 88 -13.76 17.32 -3.27
C TRP A 88 -15.16 17.08 -3.86
N THR A 89 -15.45 15.86 -4.30
CA THR A 89 -16.73 15.55 -4.98
C THR A 89 -17.83 15.09 -4.03
N GLU A 90 -17.51 14.27 -3.03
CA GLU A 90 -18.48 13.60 -2.16
C GLU A 90 -18.38 14.02 -0.68
N GLY A 91 -17.34 14.77 -0.32
CA GLY A 91 -17.14 15.30 1.03
C GLY A 91 -16.37 14.40 1.98
N LEU A 92 -16.13 14.91 3.19
CA LEU A 92 -15.23 14.32 4.19
C LEU A 92 -15.64 12.90 4.62
N LEU A 93 -16.95 12.68 4.83
CA LEU A 93 -17.45 11.42 5.39
C LEU A 93 -17.32 10.26 4.39
N SER A 94 -17.62 10.49 3.12
CA SER A 94 -17.40 9.53 2.03
C SER A 94 -15.91 9.22 1.84
N PHE A 95 -15.05 10.24 1.92
CA PHE A 95 -13.60 10.04 1.88
C PHE A 95 -13.10 9.15 3.04
N LEU A 96 -13.51 9.43 4.28
CA LEU A 96 -13.12 8.60 5.43
C LEU A 96 -13.59 7.15 5.26
N PHE A 97 -14.83 6.97 4.82
CA PHE A 97 -15.38 5.64 4.61
C PHE A 97 -14.65 4.89 3.49
N ALA A 98 -14.38 5.56 2.36
CA ALA A 98 -13.69 4.98 1.22
C ALA A 98 -12.21 4.69 1.49
N SER A 99 -11.56 5.44 2.38
CA SER A 99 -10.12 5.36 2.69
C SER A 99 -9.83 4.58 3.98
N ARG A 100 -10.86 4.04 4.64
CA ARG A 100 -10.74 3.34 5.94
C ARG A 100 -9.67 2.25 5.93
N LEU A 101 -9.60 1.47 4.85
CA LEU A 101 -8.66 0.37 4.71
C LEU A 101 -7.23 0.90 4.53
N ASP A 102 -7.05 1.86 3.64
CA ASP A 102 -5.75 2.49 3.37
C ASP A 102 -5.15 3.14 4.63
N ILE A 103 -5.97 3.87 5.40
CA ILE A 103 -5.55 4.49 6.67
C ILE A 103 -5.10 3.44 7.68
N VAL A 104 -5.87 2.35 7.85
CA VAL A 104 -5.51 1.27 8.78
C VAL A 104 -4.22 0.59 8.35
N LEU A 105 -4.05 0.28 7.06
CA LEU A 105 -2.81 -0.32 6.54
C LEU A 105 -1.61 0.59 6.76
N LEU A 106 -1.76 1.89 6.51
CA LEU A 106 -0.69 2.87 6.64
C LEU A 106 -0.26 3.02 8.10
N VAL A 107 -1.20 3.11 9.04
CA VAL A 107 -0.89 3.15 10.48
C VAL A 107 -0.16 1.89 10.92
N LEU A 108 -0.64 0.71 10.51
CA LEU A 108 -0.01 -0.57 10.84
C LEU A 108 1.41 -0.69 10.25
N LEU A 109 1.64 -0.23 9.02
CA LEU A 109 2.96 -0.19 8.40
C LEU A 109 3.92 0.74 9.15
N ILE A 110 3.46 1.92 9.58
CA ILE A 110 4.28 2.86 10.36
C ILE A 110 4.66 2.25 11.71
N LEU A 111 3.72 1.61 12.40
CA LEU A 111 4.01 0.89 13.65
C LEU A 111 5.03 -0.22 13.40
N LEU A 112 4.86 -0.98 12.32
CA LEU A 112 5.80 -2.04 11.93
C LEU A 112 7.21 -1.48 11.67
N TRP A 113 7.30 -0.34 10.96
CA TRP A 113 8.56 0.35 10.68
C TRP A 113 9.30 0.75 11.96
N GLN A 114 8.58 1.33 12.93
CA GLN A 114 9.16 1.75 14.22
C GLN A 114 9.70 0.56 15.02
N HIS A 115 9.00 -0.57 15.00
CA HIS A 115 9.44 -1.79 15.69
C HIS A 115 10.66 -2.43 15.03
N VAL A 116 10.70 -2.38 13.70
CA VAL A 116 11.81 -2.91 12.90
C VAL A 116 13.08 -2.06 13.09
N GLY A 117 12.96 -0.72 13.15
CA GLY A 117 14.09 0.19 13.39
C GLY A 117 14.75 0.06 14.78
N LYS A 118 14.01 -0.37 15.80
CA LYS A 118 14.57 -0.66 17.15
C LYS A 118 15.49 -1.89 17.17
N TRP A 119 15.46 -2.73 16.13
CA TRP A 119 16.22 -3.97 16.05
C TRP A 119 17.71 -3.77 15.75
N LYS A 120 18.12 -2.59 15.23
CA LYS A 120 19.52 -2.28 14.94
C LYS A 120 20.32 -1.71 16.13
N LYS A 121 19.70 -1.52 17.30
CA LYS A 121 20.33 -0.87 18.48
C LYS A 121 20.48 -1.78 19.70
N VAL A 122 20.54 -3.11 19.51
CA VAL A 122 20.90 -4.07 20.57
C VAL A 122 22.02 -4.96 20.07
#